data_AF-A0A527XAS1-F1
#
_entry.id   AF-A0A527XAS1-F1
#
_cell.length_a   1.000
_cell.length_b   1.000
_cell.length_c   1.000
_cell.angle_alpha   90.00
_cell.angle_beta   90.00
_cell.angle_gamma   90.00
#
_symmetry.space_group_name_H-M   'P 1'
#
loop_
_entity.id
_entity.type
_entity.pdbx_description
1 polymer ?
#
loop_
_entity_poly.entity_id
_entity_poly.type
_entity_poly.pdbx_seq_one_letter_code
_entity_poly.pdbx_strand_id
1 'polypeptide(L)' 'PVHGKRVCFAENVFYEFHDRRIREVWSVIDKAAIQAQL' A
#
# COMPACT_ATOMS: atom_id res chain seq x y z
N PRO A 1 -7.45 9.11 -7.52
CA PRO A 1 -6.58 9.94 -8.38
C PRO A 1 -5.88 11.02 -7.54
N VAL A 2 -4.56 11.16 -7.66
CA VAL A 2 -3.85 12.25 -7.00
C VAL A 2 -3.98 13.48 -7.89
N HIS A 3 -4.65 14.53 -7.42
CA HIS A 3 -4.94 15.74 -8.21
C HIS A 3 -5.55 15.47 -9.60
N GLY A 4 -6.44 14.48 -9.72
CA GLY A 4 -7.05 14.09 -11.00
C GLY A 4 -6.16 13.21 -11.90
N LYS A 5 -4.88 13.03 -11.55
CA LYS A 5 -3.95 12.12 -12.23
C LYS A 5 -4.06 10.69 -11.68
N ARG A 6 -4.05 9.71 -12.57
CA ARG A 6 -3.94 8.29 -12.18
C ARG A 6 -2.45 7.98 -11.97
N VAL A 7 -2.14 7.38 -10.83
CA VAL A 7 -0.79 6.90 -10.47
C VAL A 7 -0.87 5.43 -10.06
N CYS A 8 0.21 4.69 -10.26
CA CYS A 8 0.33 3.28 -9.89
C CYS A 8 1.58 3.09 -9.03
N PHE A 9 1.48 2.42 -7.89
CA PHE A 9 2.62 2.15 -7.02
C PHE A 9 2.49 0.76 -6.42
N ALA A 10 3.60 0.19 -5.96
CA ALA A 10 3.61 -1.07 -5.24
C ALA A 10 3.36 -0.82 -3.75
N GLU A 11 2.60 -1.73 -3.13
CA GLU A 11 2.35 -1.76 -1.69
C GLU A 11 2.88 -3.09 -1.15
N ASN A 12 3.67 -3.03 -0.08
CA ASN A 12 4.12 -4.22 0.64
C ASN A 12 3.22 -4.41 1.85
N VAL A 13 2.51 -5.53 1.90
CA VAL A 13 1.53 -5.83 2.96
C VAL A 13 1.94 -7.08 3.71
N PHE A 14 1.96 -6.97 5.04
CA PHE A 14 2.22 -8.05 5.97
C PHE A 14 0.97 -8.29 6.82
N TYR A 15 0.67 -9.56 7.06
CA TYR A 15 -0.50 -9.98 7.81
C TYR A 15 -0.06 -10.79 9.02
N GLU A 16 -0.57 -10.43 10.20
CA GLU A 16 -0.60 -11.36 11.33
C GLU A 16 -1.89 -12.18 11.24
N PHE A 17 -1.76 -13.50 11.30
CA PHE A 17 -2.89 -14.41 11.36
C PHE A 17 -3.05 -14.99 12.77
N HIS A 18 -4.29 -15.03 13.25
CA HIS A 18 -4.71 -15.78 14.43
C HIS A 18 -5.99 -16.55 14.11
N ASP A 19 -6.05 -17.84 14.46
CA ASP A 19 -7.17 -18.73 14.16
C ASP A 19 -7.65 -18.70 12.69
N ARG A 20 -6.69 -18.70 11.76
CA ARG A 20 -6.91 -18.61 10.31
C ARG A 20 -7.65 -17.34 9.85
N ARG A 21 -7.63 -16.29 10.69
CA ARG A 21 -8.16 -14.96 10.37
C ARG A 21 -7.06 -13.94 10.46
N ILE A 22 -7.16 -12.89 9.66
CA ILE A 22 -6.26 -11.74 9.75
C ILE A 22 -6.57 -11.01 11.05
N ARG A 23 -5.57 -10.88 11.91
CA ARG A 23 -5.64 -10.17 13.19
C ARG A 23 -5.11 -8.75 13.05
N GLU A 24 -3.95 -8.60 12.41
CA GLU A 24 -3.30 -7.31 12.17
C GLU A 24 -2.75 -7.24 10.75
N VAL A 25 -2.67 -6.01 10.24
CA VAL A 25 -2.14 -5.70 8.91
C VAL A 25 -1.16 -4.55 9.04
N TRP A 26 0.06 -4.75 8.55
CA TRP A 26 1.01 -3.67 8.34
C TRP A 26 1.23 -3.48 6.86
N SER A 27 1.11 -2.23 6.40
CA SER A 27 1.31 -1.86 5.02
C SER A 27 2.38 -0.79 4.89
N VAL A 28 3.24 -0.95 3.90
CA VAL A 28 4.23 0.04 3.49
C VAL A 28 3.96 0.43 2.03
N ILE A 29 3.62 1.71 1.86
CA ILE A 29 3.36 2.33 0.56
C ILE A 29 4.64 2.98 0.03
N ASP A 30 5.00 2.70 -1.21
CA ASP A 30 6.08 3.41 -1.91
C ASP A 30 5.63 4.82 -2.33
N LYS A 31 5.85 5.79 -1.44
CA LYS A 31 5.55 7.20 -1.71
C LYS A 31 6.49 7.83 -2.73
N ALA A 32 7.71 7.33 -2.87
CA ALA A 32 8.67 7.86 -3.83
C ALA A 32 8.22 7.55 -5.26
N ALA A 33 7.72 6.33 -5.50
CA ALA A 33 7.11 5.96 -6.78
C ALA A 33 5.88 6.83 -7.11
N ILE A 34 5.06 7.19 -6.12
CA ILE A 34 3.94 8.12 -6.32
C ILE A 34 4.49 9.49 -6.73
N GLN A 35 5.44 10.05 -5.98
CA GLN A 35 6.00 11.37 -6.25
C GLN A 35 6.65 11.48 -7.63
N ALA A 36 7.32 10.43 -8.10
CA ALA A 36 7.89 10.40 -9.45
C ALA A 36 6.84 10.44 -10.57
N GLN A 37 5.57 10.17 -10.26
CA GLN A 37 4.46 10.19 -11.21
C GLN A 37 3.56 11.43 -11.09
N LEU A 38 3.78 12.33 -10.14
CA LEU A 38 2.99 13.56 -9.99
C LEU A 38 3.53 14.63 -10.93
#